data_AF-A0A7S0E155-F1
#
_entry.id   AF-A0A7S0E155-F1
#
_cell.length_a   1.000
_cell.length_b   1.000
_cell.length_c   1.000
_cell.angle_alpha   90.00
_cell.angle_beta   90.00
_cell.angle_gamma   90.00
#
_symmetry.space_group_name_H-M   'P 1'
#
loop_
_entity.id
_entity.type
_entity.pdbx_description
1 polymer ?
#
loop_
_entity_poly.entity_id
_entity_poly.type
_entity_poly.pdbx_seq_one_letter_code
_entity_poly.pdbx_strand_id
1 'polypeptide(L)'
;IEEVVAAMRAYPQEENVQVQGCCALTNMCFGDDVTARLRRREAVAAGAIEEVVAAMRAYPQEENVQVQGCCALTNMCFGDDVTARLRRREAVAAGAIEEVVA
;
A
#
# COMPACT_ATOMS: atom_id res chain seq x y z
N ILE A 1 4.58 10.08 4.13
CA ILE A 1 4.46 8.60 4.04
C ILE A 1 4.28 8.01 5.43
N GLU A 2 5.28 8.12 6.31
CA GLU A 2 5.20 7.58 7.68
C GLU A 2 3.94 8.02 8.43
N GLU A 3 3.61 9.31 8.40
CA GLU A 3 2.39 9.84 9.04
C GLU A 3 1.09 9.23 8.48
N VAL A 4 1.06 8.94 7.18
CA VAL A 4 -0.12 8.29 6.56
C VAL A 4 -0.25 6.86 7.08
N VAL A 5 0.85 6.12 7.12
CA VAL A 5 0.88 4.75 7.66
C VAL A 5 0.54 4.74 9.14
N ALA A 6 1.07 5.69 9.92
CA ALA A 6 0.78 5.84 11.34
C ALA A 6 -0.70 6.15 11.59
N ALA A 7 -1.31 7.03 10.79
CA ALA A 7 -2.74 7.33 10.88
C ALA A 7 -3.60 6.10 10.55
N MET A 8 -3.30 5.37 9.47
CA MET A 8 -4.00 4.14 9.13
C MET A 8 -3.92 3.11 10.26
N ARG A 9 -2.74 2.95 10.85
CA ARG A 9 -2.50 2.03 11.99
C ARG A 9 -3.21 2.48 13.27
N ALA A 10 -3.29 3.78 13.53
CA ALA A 10 -3.93 4.32 14.72
C ALA A 10 -5.45 4.26 14.66
N TYR A 11 -6.03 4.30 13.45
CA TYR A 11 -7.47 4.32 13.22
C TYR A 11 -7.93 3.21 12.26
N PRO A 12 -7.68 1.92 12.58
CA PRO A 12 -7.96 0.80 11.68
C PRO A 12 -9.46 0.53 11.49
N GLN A 13 -10.32 1.10 12.34
CA GLN A 13 -11.77 0.96 12.30
C GLN A 13 -12.47 2.23 11.75
N GLU A 14 -11.72 3.24 11.34
CA GLU A 14 -12.26 4.43 10.68
C GLU A 14 -12.13 4.28 9.17
N GLU A 15 -13.23 3.92 8.52
CA GLU A 15 -13.31 3.62 7.09
C GLU A 15 -12.70 4.74 6.24
N ASN A 16 -13.08 5.99 6.52
CA ASN A 16 -12.57 7.13 5.77
C ASN A 16 -11.07 7.32 5.95
N VAL A 17 -10.50 6.99 7.12
CA VAL A 17 -9.03 7.03 7.30
C VAL A 17 -8.35 5.98 6.44
N GLN A 18 -8.91 4.78 6.33
CA GLN A 18 -8.37 3.72 5.49
C GLN A 18 -8.48 4.07 3.99
N VAL A 19 -9.63 4.57 3.54
CA VAL A 19 -9.84 5.02 2.15
C VAL A 19 -8.84 6.12 1.78
N GLN A 20 -8.75 7.17 2.60
CA GLN A 20 -7.85 8.29 2.32
C GLN A 20 -6.38 7.88 2.44
N GLY A 21 -6.05 6.97 3.35
CA GLY A 21 -4.71 6.41 3.52
C GLY A 21 -4.25 5.63 2.29
N CYS A 22 -5.06 4.69 1.80
CA CYS A 22 -4.79 3.95 0.57
C CYS A 22 -4.66 4.89 -0.64
N CYS A 23 -5.56 5.86 -0.78
CA CYS A 23 -5.52 6.86 -1.85
C CYS A 23 -4.23 7.70 -1.80
N ALA A 24 -3.84 8.18 -0.62
CA ALA A 24 -2.61 8.94 -0.44
C ALA A 24 -1.36 8.11 -0.80
N LEU A 25 -1.30 6.85 -0.38
CA LEU A 25 -0.20 5.93 -0.72
C LEU A 25 -0.12 5.65 -2.23
N THR A 26 -1.26 5.47 -2.91
CA THR A 26 -1.33 5.37 -4.37
C THR A 26 -0.67 6.56 -5.04
N ASN A 27 -1.07 7.78 -4.67
CA ASN A 27 -0.56 9.01 -5.26
C ASN A 27 0.92 9.25 -4.92
N MET A 28 1.32 8.99 -3.67
CA MET A 28 2.71 9.15 -3.23
C MET A 28 3.67 8.14 -3.87
N CYS A 29 3.20 6.98 -4.32
CA CYS A 29 4.07 5.97 -4.95
C CYS A 29 4.03 5.99 -6.50
N PHE A 30 3.24 6.89 -7.09
CA PHE A 30 3.09 7.03 -8.54
C PHE A 30 4.30 7.72 -9.20
N GLY A 31 4.57 7.32 -10.44
CA GLY A 31 5.66 7.82 -11.29
C GLY A 31 6.81 6.83 -11.47
N ASP A 32 7.71 7.10 -12.42
CA ASP A 32 8.85 6.25 -12.79
C ASP A 32 10.22 6.92 -12.58
N ASP A 33 10.24 8.17 -12.14
CA ASP A 33 11.45 8.93 -11.84
C ASP A 33 12.18 8.44 -10.57
N VAL A 34 13.37 9.01 -10.33
CA VAL A 34 14.22 8.67 -9.17
C VAL A 34 13.50 8.97 -7.85
N THR A 35 12.73 10.05 -7.79
CA THR A 35 11.96 10.45 -6.60
C THR A 35 10.85 9.45 -6.30
N ALA A 36 10.16 8.93 -7.33
CA ALA A 36 9.16 7.88 -7.19
C ALA A 36 9.79 6.58 -6.67
N ARG A 37 10.99 6.22 -7.15
CA ARG A 37 11.74 5.07 -6.61
C ARG A 37 12.08 5.25 -5.12
N LEU A 38 12.48 6.45 -4.70
CA LEU A 38 12.77 6.76 -3.29
C LEU A 38 11.50 6.67 -2.44
N ARG A 39 10.41 7.33 -2.85
CA ARG A 39 9.11 7.29 -2.15
C ARG A 39 8.60 5.86 -1.94
N ARG A 40 8.76 4.97 -2.93
CA ARG A 40 8.37 3.55 -2.78
C ARG A 40 9.22 2.80 -1.76
N ARG A 41 10.51 3.11 -1.64
CA ARG A 41 11.37 2.53 -0.60
C ARG A 41 10.98 3.03 0.79
N GLU A 42 10.67 4.32 0.91
CA GLU A 42 10.19 4.92 2.16
C GLU A 42 8.84 4.32 2.59
N ALA A 43 7.91 4.12 1.65
CA ALA A 43 6.62 3.49 1.92
C ALA A 43 6.78 2.09 2.49
N VAL A 44 7.64 1.28 1.87
CA VAL A 44 7.94 -0.07 2.35
C VAL A 44 8.62 -0.04 3.72
N ALA A 45 9.61 0.84 3.91
CA ALA A 45 10.29 0.98 5.20
C ALA A 45 9.34 1.41 6.33
N ALA A 46 8.28 2.16 6.01
CA ALA A 46 7.24 2.55 6.96
C ALA A 46 6.24 1.43 7.29
N GLY A 47 6.25 0.30 6.57
CA GLY A 47 5.27 -0.79 6.71
C GLY A 47 3.95 -0.52 5.96
N ALA A 48 3.99 0.28 4.88
CA ALA A 48 2.79 0.64 4.15
C ALA A 48 2.13 -0.55 3.42
N ILE A 49 2.90 -1.58 3.06
CA ILE A 49 2.37 -2.79 2.41
C ILE A 49 1.44 -3.52 3.38
N GLU A 50 1.90 -3.75 4.60
CA GLU A 50 1.16 -4.43 5.65
C GLU A 50 -0.11 -3.68 6.02
N GLU A 51 -0.04 -2.35 6.13
CA GLU A 51 -1.23 -1.56 6.46
C GLU A 51 -2.25 -1.49 5.32
N VAL A 52 -1.81 -1.44 4.06
CA VAL A 52 -2.74 -1.51 2.93
C VAL A 52 -3.46 -2.87 2.90
N VAL A 53 -2.74 -3.96 3.13
CA VAL A 53 -3.35 -5.30 3.21
C VAL A 53 -4.30 -5.40 4.40
N ALA A 54 -3.93 -4.86 5.56
CA ALA A 54 -4.79 -4.83 6.74
C ALA A 54 -6.08 -4.02 6.49
N ALA A 55 -5.97 -2.88 5.82
CA ALA A 55 -7.10 -2.05 5.42
C ALA A 55 -8.06 -2.80 4.48
N MET A 56 -7.52 -3.44 3.44
CA MET A 56 -8.30 -4.25 2.49
C MET A 56 -9.04 -5.38 3.20
N ARG A 57 -8.40 -6.03 4.17
CA ARG A 57 -9.02 -7.08 4.99
C ARG A 57 -10.11 -6.56 5.93
N ALA A 58 -9.92 -5.37 6.50
CA ALA A 58 -10.89 -4.76 7.41
C ALA A 58 -12.15 -4.29 6.66
N TYR A 59 -12.01 -3.90 5.39
CA TYR A 59 -13.08 -3.34 4.57
C TYR A 59 -13.25 -4.08 3.23
N PRO A 60 -13.62 -5.37 3.23
CA PRO A 60 -13.70 -6.19 2.03
C PRO A 60 -14.83 -5.76 1.07
N GLN A 61 -15.85 -5.07 1.58
CA GLN A 61 -17.00 -4.59 0.78
C GLN A 61 -16.83 -3.14 0.32
N GLU A 62 -15.82 -2.41 0.82
CA GLU A 62 -15.62 -1.02 0.46
C GLU A 62 -14.78 -0.91 -0.81
N GLU A 63 -15.45 -0.71 -1.93
CA GLU A 63 -14.85 -0.62 -3.27
C GLU A 63 -13.66 0.34 -3.31
N ASN A 64 -13.78 1.49 -2.64
CA ASN A 64 -12.70 2.48 -2.61
C ASN A 64 -11.45 1.97 -1.89
N VAL A 65 -11.60 1.24 -0.78
CA VAL A 65 -10.45 0.63 -0.09
C VAL A 65 -9.81 -0.43 -0.96
N GLN A 66 -10.60 -1.26 -1.63
CA GLN A 66 -10.10 -2.33 -2.50
C GLN A 66 -9.35 -1.77 -3.73
N VAL A 67 -9.98 -0.84 -4.46
CA VAL A 67 -9.39 -0.23 -5.65
C VAL A 67 -8.13 0.54 -5.30
N GLN A 68 -8.18 1.37 -4.27
CA GLN A 68 -7.01 2.16 -3.88
C GLN A 68 -5.91 1.29 -3.25
N GLY A 69 -6.27 0.23 -2.52
CA GLY A 69 -5.31 -0.73 -1.98
C GLY A 69 -4.55 -1.46 -3.08
N CYS A 70 -5.27 -2.00 -4.07
CA CYS A 70 -4.67 -2.61 -5.26
C CYS A 70 -3.75 -1.64 -6.03
N CYS A 71 -4.19 -0.40 -6.22
CA CYS A 71 -3.38 0.64 -6.86
C CYS A 71 -2.12 0.98 -6.06
N ALA A 72 -2.23 1.10 -4.73
CA ALA A 72 -1.11 1.38 -3.84
C ALA A 72 -0.09 0.24 -3.88
N LEU A 73 -0.53 -1.02 -3.77
CA LEU A 73 0.33 -2.20 -3.88
C LEU A 73 1.02 -2.29 -5.25
N THR A 74 0.28 -2.04 -6.33
CA THR A 74 0.85 -2.02 -7.70
C THR A 74 1.93 -0.96 -7.82
N ASN A 75 1.65 0.27 -7.38
CA ASN A 75 2.60 1.35 -7.42
C ASN A 75 3.82 1.04 -6.54
N MET A 76 3.61 0.62 -5.29
CA MET A 76 4.69 0.24 -4.37
C MET A 76 5.54 -0.91 -4.88
N CYS A 77 5.01 -1.83 -5.69
CA CYS A 77 5.76 -2.95 -6.26
C CYS A 77 6.35 -2.67 -7.66
N PHE A 78 6.11 -1.49 -8.21
CA PHE A 78 6.53 -1.15 -9.57
C PHE A 78 8.06 -1.08 -9.72
N GLY A 79 8.55 -1.57 -10.86
CA GLY A 79 9.95 -1.63 -11.25
C GLY A 79 10.43 -3.05 -11.59
N ASP A 80 11.56 -3.11 -12.27
CA ASP A 80 12.24 -4.31 -12.76
C ASP A 80 13.58 -4.59 -12.03
N ASP A 81 14.00 -3.67 -11.15
CA ASP A 81 15.22 -3.79 -10.36
C ASP A 81 15.09 -4.78 -9.18
N VAL A 82 16.23 -5.06 -8.53
CA VAL A 82 16.30 -5.94 -7.34
C VAL A 82 15.42 -5.43 -6.21
N THR A 83 15.31 -4.11 -6.02
CA THR A 83 14.47 -3.55 -4.96
C THR A 83 12.98 -3.72 -5.25
N ALA A 84 12.55 -3.73 -6.52
CA ALA A 84 11.18 -4.08 -6.89
C ALA A 84 10.87 -5.56 -6.62
N ARG A 85 11.84 -6.46 -6.86
CA ARG A 85 11.68 -7.88 -6.51
C ARG A 85 11.55 -8.10 -5.00
N LEU A 86 12.31 -7.36 -4.19
CA LEU A 86 12.21 -7.43 -2.73
C LEU A 86 10.84 -6.95 -2.24
N ARG A 87 10.39 -5.79 -2.71
CA ARG A 87 9.05 -5.24 -2.39
C ARG A 87 7.91 -6.20 -2.74
N ARG A 88 8.02 -6.90 -3.88
CA ARG A 88 7.05 -7.96 -4.23
C ARG A 88 7.08 -9.13 -3.24
N ARG A 89 8.25 -9.58 -2.78
CA ARG A 89 8.34 -10.66 -1.79
C ARG A 89 7.70 -10.27 -0.46
N GLU A 90 7.90 -9.03 -0.03
CA GLU A 90 7.26 -8.49 1.18
C GLU A 90 5.73 -8.43 1.01
N ALA A 91 5.23 -7.97 -0.14
CA ALA A 91 3.80 -8.00 -0.44
C ALA A 91 3.21 -9.42 -0.40
N VAL A 92 3.93 -10.42 -0.93
CA VAL A 92 3.52 -11.82 -0.79
C VAL A 92 3.52 -12.26 0.67
N ALA A 93 4.55 -11.93 1.44
CA ALA A 93 4.63 -12.28 2.86
C ALA A 93 3.54 -11.62 3.71
N ALA A 94 3.07 -10.42 3.31
CA ALA A 94 1.96 -9.72 3.95
C ALA A 94 0.58 -10.33 3.62
N GLY A 95 0.49 -11.23 2.64
CA GLY A 95 -0.76 -11.85 2.19
C GLY A 95 -1.52 -11.03 1.14
N ALA A 96 -0.83 -10.18 0.37
CA ALA A 96 -1.46 -9.34 -0.64
C ALA A 96 -2.07 -10.13 -1.81
N ILE A 97 -1.64 -11.39 -2.05
CA ILE A 97 -2.18 -12.19 -3.15
C ILE A 97 -3.60 -12.66 -2.83
N GLU A 98 -3.82 -13.06 -1.58
CA GLU A 98 -5.10 -13.57 -1.09
C GLU A 98 -6.19 -12.48 -1.16
N GLU A 99 -5.83 -11.22 -0.88
CA GLU A 99 -6.78 -10.11 -0.88
C GLU A 99 -7.11 -9.57 -2.29
N VAL A 100 -6.25 -9.77 -3.30
CA VAL A 100 -6.51 -9.30 -4.69
C VAL A 100 -7.45 -10.24 -5.46
N VAL A 101 -7.65 -11.46 -4.96
CA VAL A 101 -8.44 -12.52 -5.62
C VAL A 101 -9.79 -12.78 -4.92
N ALA A 102 -10.01 -12.21 -3.74
CA ALA A 102 -11.25 -12.32 -2.96
C ALA A 102 -12.33 -11.35 -3.43
#